data_AF-A0A8H7M7C7-F1
#
_entry.id   AF-A0A8H7M7C7-F1
#
_cell.length_a   1.000
_cell.length_b   1.000
_cell.length_c   1.000
_cell.angle_alpha   90.00
_cell.angle_beta   90.00
_cell.angle_gamma   90.00
#
_symmetry.space_group_name_H-M   'P 1'
#
loop_
_entity.id
_entity.type
_entity.pdbx_description
1 polymer ?
#
loop_
_entity_poly.entity_id
_entity_poly.type
_entity_poly.pdbx_seq_one_letter_code
_entity_poly.pdbx_strand_id
1 'polypeptide(L)'
;MQARERLVAMASEAMEGLGRSRWRVESYPRPSLAGILYGATTGIVLGLTLFPNETLRPGAKARQIVLFDSENIARWIYTYHREIRSVITCVAFYTAIMPMRRRLQRHSYKSGWGHWFAWFTAALLGGPVACTSFDSEVKAVETQSAKKH
;
A
#
# COMPACT_ATOMS: atom_id res chain seq x y z
N MET A 1 3.51 41.58 -11.06
CA MET A 1 2.88 40.27 -10.74
C MET A 1 3.00 39.26 -11.88
N GLN A 2 2.74 39.64 -13.13
CA GLN A 2 2.84 38.77 -14.33
C GLN A 2 4.17 38.00 -14.52
N ALA A 3 5.34 38.61 -14.21
CA ALA A 3 6.63 37.93 -14.41
C ALA A 3 6.80 36.70 -13.52
N ARG A 4 6.31 36.78 -12.27
CA ARG A 4 6.34 35.65 -11.32
C ARG A 4 5.40 34.54 -11.76
N GLU A 5 4.22 34.87 -12.25
CA GLU A 5 3.24 33.90 -12.77
C GLU A 5 3.76 33.18 -14.02
N ARG A 6 4.40 33.90 -14.94
CA ARG A 6 5.03 33.31 -16.13
C ARG A 6 6.18 32.37 -15.77
N LEU A 7 7.02 32.74 -14.80
CA LEU A 7 8.08 31.86 -14.31
C LEU A 7 7.52 30.58 -13.67
N VAL A 8 6.43 30.70 -12.90
CA VAL A 8 5.74 29.54 -12.32
C VAL A 8 5.13 28.65 -13.41
N ALA A 9 4.55 29.24 -14.46
CA ALA A 9 3.97 28.49 -15.58
C ALA A 9 5.04 27.75 -16.40
N MET A 10 6.16 28.41 -16.71
CA MET A 10 7.30 27.79 -17.40
C MET A 10 7.92 26.65 -16.57
N ALA A 11 8.02 26.82 -15.26
CA ALA A 11 8.49 25.77 -14.37
C ALA A 11 7.54 24.56 -14.35
N SER A 12 6.22 24.77 -14.39
CA SER A 12 5.26 23.65 -14.50
C SER A 12 5.34 22.93 -15.84
N GLU A 13 5.44 23.66 -16.96
CA GLU A 13 5.60 23.07 -18.30
C GLU A 13 6.88 22.22 -18.40
N ALA A 14 7.99 22.72 -17.86
CA ALA A 14 9.25 21.98 -17.82
C ALA A 14 9.14 20.70 -16.97
N MET A 15 8.38 20.72 -15.88
CA MET A 15 8.15 19.53 -15.07
C MET A 15 7.23 18.51 -15.75
N GLU A 16 6.20 18.97 -16.46
CA GLU A 16 5.32 18.10 -17.25
C GLU A 16 6.08 17.41 -18.40
N GLY A 17 6.97 18.13 -19.08
CA GLY A 17 7.88 17.56 -20.08
C GLY A 17 8.84 16.50 -19.54
N LEU A 18 9.18 16.57 -18.25
CA LEU A 18 9.99 15.56 -17.53
C LEU A 18 9.14 14.41 -16.97
N GLY A 19 7.83 14.38 -17.24
CA GLY A 19 6.92 13.39 -16.68
C GLY A 19 6.79 13.46 -15.16
N ARG A 20 7.05 14.64 -14.57
CA ARG A 20 6.92 14.89 -13.12
C ARG A 20 5.68 15.73 -12.84
N SER A 21 4.99 15.40 -11.75
CA SER A 21 3.84 16.18 -11.31
C SER A 21 4.30 17.49 -10.66
N ARG A 22 3.48 18.53 -10.82
CA ARG A 22 3.62 19.82 -10.15
C ARG A 22 3.62 19.73 -8.60
N TRP A 23 3.01 18.68 -8.06
CA TRP A 23 2.79 18.50 -6.63
C TRP A 23 3.82 17.56 -6.01
N ARG A 24 4.36 17.97 -4.86
CA ARG A 24 5.23 17.14 -4.03
C ARG A 24 4.41 16.60 -2.87
N VAL A 25 4.29 15.27 -2.78
CA VAL A 25 3.66 14.62 -1.64
C VAL A 25 4.72 14.51 -0.53
N GLU A 26 4.57 15.27 0.56
CA GLU A 26 5.55 15.32 1.66
C GLU A 26 5.16 14.45 2.86
N SER A 27 3.90 14.04 2.99
CA SER A 27 3.39 13.22 4.08
C SER A 27 2.71 11.94 3.58
N TYR A 28 2.74 10.88 4.40
CA TYR A 28 2.11 9.60 4.11
C TYR A 28 0.60 9.62 4.42
N PRO A 29 -0.28 9.14 3.52
CA PRO A 29 -1.70 8.98 3.83
C PRO A 29 -1.92 7.93 4.87
N ARG A 30 -2.68 8.26 5.93
CA ARG A 30 -3.27 7.22 6.76
C ARG A 30 -4.03 6.24 5.85
N PRO A 31 -3.78 4.93 5.97
CA PRO A 31 -4.47 3.96 5.15
C PRO A 31 -5.98 4.08 5.39
N SER A 32 -6.76 3.99 4.31
CA SER A 32 -8.22 3.95 4.40
C SER A 32 -8.68 2.77 5.27
N LEU A 33 -9.88 2.85 5.87
CA LEU A 33 -10.48 1.75 6.64
C LEU A 33 -10.46 0.42 5.86
N ALA A 34 -10.71 0.47 4.54
CA ALA A 34 -10.62 -0.69 3.66
C ALA A 34 -9.19 -1.25 3.57
N GLY A 35 -8.17 -0.39 3.52
CA GLY A 35 -6.76 -0.80 3.55
C GLY A 35 -6.34 -1.40 4.88
N ILE A 36 -6.87 -0.88 6.00
CA ILE A 36 -6.65 -1.44 7.34
C ILE A 36 -7.27 -2.83 7.45
N LEU A 37 -8.53 -2.99 7.00
CA LEU A 37 -9.22 -4.28 7.02
C LEU A 37 -8.49 -5.30 6.13
N TYR A 38 -8.17 -4.92 4.89
CA TYR A 38 -7.43 -5.78 3.98
C TYR A 38 -6.08 -6.20 4.57
N GLY A 39 -5.33 -5.27 5.17
CA GLY A 39 -4.05 -5.59 5.78
C GLY A 39 -4.15 -6.45 7.04
N ALA A 40 -5.19 -6.24 7.85
CA ALA A 40 -5.48 -7.12 8.98
C ALA A 40 -5.80 -8.54 8.50
N THR A 41 -6.70 -8.70 7.51
CA THR A 41 -7.05 -10.01 6.97
C THR A 41 -5.85 -10.70 6.34
N THR A 42 -5.09 -9.99 5.50
CA THR A 42 -3.91 -10.54 4.81
C THR A 42 -2.82 -10.93 5.82
N GLY A 43 -2.59 -10.11 6.85
CA GLY A 43 -1.65 -10.38 7.94
C GLY A 43 -2.04 -11.60 8.79
N ILE A 44 -3.33 -11.74 9.12
CA ILE A 44 -3.86 -12.90 9.85
C ILE A 44 -3.67 -14.18 9.03
N VAL A 45 -4.02 -14.17 7.73
CA VAL A 45 -3.87 -15.32 6.84
C VAL A 45 -2.38 -15.67 6.66
N LEU A 46 -1.51 -14.67 6.53
CA LEU A 46 -0.06 -14.91 6.45
C LEU A 46 0.48 -15.50 7.76
N GLY A 47 0.03 -15.01 8.91
CA GLY A 47 0.40 -15.54 10.23
C GLY A 47 0.00 -17.00 10.41
N LEU A 48 -1.22 -17.37 10.01
CA LEU A 48 -1.70 -18.75 10.02
C LEU A 48 -0.90 -19.68 9.10
N THR A 49 -0.41 -19.16 7.97
CA THR A 49 0.35 -19.95 6.98
C THR A 49 1.85 -20.02 7.26
N LEU A 50 2.40 -19.13 8.10
CA LEU A 50 3.80 -19.18 8.55
C LEU A 50 4.05 -20.31 9.56
N PHE A 51 3.12 -20.51 10.51
CA PHE A 51 3.23 -21.53 11.56
C PHE A 51 1.97 -22.41 11.61
N PRO A 52 1.67 -23.17 10.55
CA PRO A 52 0.41 -23.92 10.46
C PRO A 52 0.29 -25.00 11.55
N ASN A 53 1.41 -25.62 11.96
CA ASN A 53 1.42 -26.66 12.99
C ASN A 53 1.02 -26.15 14.39
N GLU A 54 1.34 -24.90 14.72
CA GLU A 54 1.05 -24.32 16.03
C GLU A 54 -0.30 -23.61 16.05
N THR A 55 -0.65 -22.95 14.96
CA THR A 55 -1.84 -22.09 14.87
C THR A 55 -3.11 -22.83 14.47
N LEU A 56 -3.01 -23.93 13.72
CA LEU A 56 -4.15 -24.72 13.22
C LEU A 56 -4.42 -25.99 14.05
N ARG A 57 -3.61 -26.24 15.09
CA ARG A 57 -3.80 -27.39 15.99
C ARG A 57 -5.17 -27.30 16.68
N PRO A 58 -5.90 -28.42 16.84
CA PRO A 58 -7.13 -28.43 17.65
C PRO A 58 -6.85 -27.87 19.06
N GLY A 59 -7.68 -26.92 19.50
CA GLY A 59 -7.50 -26.20 20.77
C GLY A 59 -6.59 -24.96 20.71
N ALA A 60 -5.99 -24.64 19.55
CA ALA A 60 -5.25 -23.41 19.38
C ALA A 60 -6.20 -22.20 19.40
N LYS A 61 -5.86 -21.16 20.16
CA LYS A 61 -6.65 -19.91 20.23
C LYS A 61 -6.81 -19.25 18.86
N ALA A 62 -5.77 -19.33 18.01
CA ALA A 62 -5.82 -18.78 16.66
C ALA A 62 -6.89 -19.48 15.81
N ARG A 63 -6.99 -20.81 15.86
CA ARG A 63 -8.04 -21.58 15.18
C ARG A 63 -9.44 -21.28 15.73
N GLN A 64 -9.59 -21.15 17.05
CA GLN A 64 -10.90 -20.86 17.65
C GLN A 64 -11.39 -19.45 17.33
N ILE A 65 -10.52 -18.44 17.39
CA ILE A 65 -10.87 -17.04 17.20
C ILE A 65 -11.02 -16.69 15.72
N VAL A 66 -10.14 -17.21 14.85
CA VAL A 66 -10.10 -16.83 13.43
C VAL A 66 -10.93 -17.76 12.56
N LEU A 67 -10.90 -19.07 12.83
CA LEU A 67 -11.56 -20.08 12.00
C LEU A 67 -12.87 -20.60 12.61
N PHE A 68 -13.30 -20.07 13.75
CA PHE A 68 -14.46 -20.56 14.52
C PHE A 68 -14.41 -22.07 14.76
N ASP A 69 -13.19 -22.59 14.95
CA ASP A 69 -12.87 -24.02 15.11
C ASP A 69 -13.26 -24.94 13.94
N SER A 70 -13.54 -24.38 12.76
CA SER A 70 -13.88 -25.16 11.57
C SER A 70 -12.73 -26.07 11.12
N GLU A 71 -12.97 -27.38 11.18
CA GLU A 71 -11.97 -28.39 10.85
C GLU A 71 -11.67 -28.46 9.35
N ASN A 72 -12.69 -28.22 8.51
CA ASN A 72 -12.54 -28.22 7.06
C ASN A 72 -11.65 -27.07 6.58
N ILE A 73 -11.83 -25.88 7.14
CA ILE A 73 -11.04 -24.70 6.77
C ILE A 73 -9.60 -24.86 7.28
N ALA A 74 -9.42 -25.35 8.52
CA ALA A 74 -8.10 -25.61 9.07
C ALA A 74 -7.30 -26.63 8.22
N ARG A 75 -7.94 -27.73 7.80
CA ARG A 75 -7.32 -28.72 6.88
C ARG A 75 -6.96 -28.11 5.53
N TRP A 76 -7.86 -27.33 4.93
CA TRP A 76 -7.60 -26.69 3.64
C TRP A 76 -6.41 -25.73 3.71
N ILE A 77 -6.35 -24.87 4.73
CA ILE A 77 -5.21 -23.97 4.95
C ILE A 77 -3.93 -24.78 5.18
N TYR A 78 -4.01 -25.87 5.95
CA TYR A 78 -2.86 -26.75 6.17
C TYR A 78 -2.34 -27.39 4.89
N THR A 79 -3.22 -27.82 3.98
CA THR A 79 -2.81 -28.41 2.70
C THR A 79 -2.20 -27.38 1.77
N TYR A 80 -2.78 -26.18 1.68
CA TYR A 80 -2.40 -25.16 0.70
C TYR A 80 -1.52 -24.03 1.26
N HIS A 81 -1.05 -24.13 2.51
CA HIS A 81 -0.32 -23.05 3.19
C HIS A 81 0.85 -22.50 2.37
N ARG A 82 1.59 -23.36 1.65
CA ARG A 82 2.74 -22.98 0.83
C ARG A 82 2.31 -22.16 -0.39
N GLU A 83 1.22 -22.55 -1.05
CA GLU A 83 0.67 -21.86 -2.22
C GLU A 83 0.00 -20.55 -1.82
N ILE A 84 -0.76 -20.54 -0.72
CA ILE A 84 -1.38 -19.33 -0.19
C ILE A 84 -0.28 -18.30 0.15
N ARG A 85 0.78 -18.73 0.81
CA ARG A 85 1.92 -17.87 1.15
C ARG A 85 2.62 -17.34 -0.11
N SER A 86 2.87 -18.19 -1.11
CA SER A 86 3.54 -17.76 -2.35
C SER A 86 2.71 -16.73 -3.11
N VAL A 87 1.40 -16.95 -3.23
CA VAL A 87 0.48 -16.02 -3.89
C VAL A 87 0.42 -14.67 -3.17
N ILE A 88 0.22 -14.66 -1.84
CA ILE A 88 0.17 -13.41 -1.07
C ILE A 88 1.49 -12.64 -1.20
N THR A 89 2.61 -13.34 -1.09
CA THR A 89 3.94 -12.74 -1.21
C THR A 89 4.16 -12.15 -2.62
N CYS A 90 3.85 -12.91 -3.67
CA CYS A 90 3.97 -12.45 -5.05
C CYS A 90 3.08 -11.24 -5.35
N VAL A 91 1.83 -11.26 -4.91
CA VAL A 91 0.91 -10.13 -5.07
C VAL A 91 1.46 -8.90 -4.34
N ALA A 92 1.91 -9.05 -3.10
CA ALA A 92 2.48 -7.96 -2.32
C ALA A 92 3.73 -7.36 -2.98
N PHE A 93 4.65 -8.19 -3.50
CA PHE A 93 5.81 -7.72 -4.25
C PHE A 93 5.43 -7.02 -5.55
N TYR A 94 4.48 -7.57 -6.30
CA TYR A 94 4.01 -6.98 -7.56
C TYR A 94 3.38 -5.60 -7.32
N THR A 95 2.52 -5.48 -6.30
CA THR A 95 1.86 -4.21 -5.95
C THR A 95 2.82 -3.20 -5.34
N ALA A 96 3.83 -3.64 -4.59
CA ALA A 96 4.80 -2.74 -3.97
C ALA A 96 5.87 -2.22 -4.95
N ILE A 97 6.25 -3.00 -5.97
CA ILE A 97 7.38 -2.65 -6.85
C ILE A 97 6.91 -1.95 -8.13
N MET A 98 5.90 -2.47 -8.81
CA MET A 98 5.61 -2.10 -10.21
C MET A 98 4.86 -0.77 -10.39
N PRO A 99 3.68 -0.55 -9.79
CA PRO A 99 2.98 0.73 -9.90
C PRO A 99 3.72 1.84 -9.13
N MET A 100 4.48 1.46 -8.11
CA MET A 100 5.06 2.36 -7.13
C MET A 100 6.32 3.05 -7.64
N ARG A 101 7.21 2.34 -8.37
CA ARG A 101 8.35 2.99 -9.05
C ARG A 101 7.88 4.10 -10.00
N ARG A 102 6.84 3.85 -10.79
CA ARG A 102 6.30 4.83 -11.74
C ARG A 102 5.62 6.02 -11.05
N ARG A 103 4.88 5.78 -9.96
CA ARG A 103 4.19 6.84 -9.20
C ARG A 103 5.15 7.68 -8.34
N LEU A 104 6.10 7.06 -7.63
CA LEU A 104 7.13 7.76 -6.85
C LEU A 104 8.03 8.62 -7.74
N GLN A 105 8.39 8.13 -8.93
CA GLN A 105 9.16 8.90 -9.91
C GLN A 105 8.39 10.11 -10.44
N ARG A 106 7.07 9.97 -10.69
CA ARG A 106 6.20 11.07 -11.10
C ARG A 106 6.11 12.17 -10.03
N HIS A 107 5.94 11.82 -8.75
CA HIS A 107 5.67 12.80 -7.70
C HIS A 107 6.91 13.35 -6.96
N SER A 108 8.12 13.14 -7.51
CA SER A 108 9.39 13.68 -6.97
C SER A 108 9.56 13.51 -5.46
N TYR A 109 9.17 12.34 -4.97
CA TYR A 109 9.25 11.98 -3.57
C TYR A 109 10.72 12.02 -3.13
N LYS A 110 11.03 12.62 -1.97
CA LYS A 110 12.40 12.55 -1.43
C LYS A 110 12.71 11.07 -1.21
N SER A 111 13.65 10.53 -1.99
CA SER A 111 14.13 9.15 -1.88
C SER A 111 14.95 8.98 -0.60
N GLY A 112 14.30 9.17 0.55
CA GLY A 112 14.83 8.78 1.86
C GLY A 112 14.40 7.35 2.15
N TRP A 113 15.35 6.54 2.62
CA TRP A 113 15.13 5.13 2.92
C TRP A 113 13.91 4.90 3.84
N GLY A 114 13.72 5.75 4.84
CA GLY A 114 12.64 5.61 5.83
C GLY A 114 11.23 5.79 5.27
N HIS A 115 10.99 6.81 4.44
CA HIS A 115 9.64 7.03 3.89
C HIS A 115 9.31 5.99 2.83
N TRP A 116 10.29 5.60 2.01
CA TRP A 116 10.12 4.48 1.08
C TRP A 116 9.81 3.17 1.82
N PHE A 117 10.48 2.89 2.94
CA PHE A 117 10.25 1.69 3.73
C PHE A 117 8.89 1.70 4.44
N ALA A 118 8.47 2.83 5.02
CA ALA A 118 7.14 2.99 5.61
C ALA A 118 6.02 2.79 4.57
N TRP A 119 6.26 3.25 3.34
CA TRP A 119 5.35 3.02 2.22
C TRP A 119 5.39 1.55 1.75
N PHE A 120 6.58 0.96 1.67
CA PHE A 120 6.78 -0.42 1.26
C PHE A 120 6.07 -1.39 2.22
N THR A 121 6.21 -1.19 3.53
CA THR A 121 5.52 -1.99 4.54
C THR A 121 4.01 -1.81 4.47
N ALA A 122 3.53 -0.59 4.22
CA ALA A 122 2.11 -0.33 4.08
C ALA A 122 1.50 -0.85 2.77
N ALA A 123 2.26 -0.87 1.66
CA ALA A 123 1.85 -1.48 0.40
C ALA A 123 1.86 -3.02 0.48
N LEU A 124 2.80 -3.59 1.23
CA LEU A 124 2.85 -5.02 1.54
C LEU A 124 1.63 -5.49 2.32
N LEU A 125 1.19 -4.68 3.29
CA LEU A 125 0.05 -5.01 4.14
C LEU A 125 -1.27 -4.60 3.50
N GLY A 126 -1.38 -3.39 2.96
CA GLY A 126 -2.62 -2.84 2.38
C GLY A 126 -2.90 -3.25 0.92
N GLY A 127 -1.92 -3.86 0.23
CA GLY A 127 -2.07 -4.32 -1.14
C GLY A 127 -2.49 -3.20 -2.13
N PRO A 128 -3.30 -3.51 -3.15
CA PRO A 128 -3.76 -2.54 -4.16
C PRO A 128 -4.51 -1.34 -3.58
N VAL A 129 -5.09 -1.47 -2.38
CA VAL A 129 -5.85 -0.40 -1.71
C VAL A 129 -4.93 0.71 -1.20
N ALA A 130 -3.65 0.41 -0.97
CA ALA A 130 -2.65 1.45 -0.69
C ALA A 130 -2.50 2.39 -1.90
N CYS A 131 -2.53 1.84 -3.12
CA CYS A 131 -2.41 2.64 -4.35
C CYS A 131 -3.57 3.62 -4.55
N THR A 132 -4.81 3.21 -4.23
CA THR A 132 -5.97 4.11 -4.33
C THR A 132 -5.97 5.19 -3.25
N SER A 133 -5.45 4.87 -2.07
CA SER A 133 -5.27 5.83 -0.98
C SER A 133 -4.27 6.92 -1.36
N PHE A 134 -3.17 6.57 -2.04
CA PHE A 134 -2.23 7.56 -2.60
C PHE A 134 -2.87 8.47 -3.65
N ASP A 135 -3.63 7.89 -4.59
CA ASP A 135 -4.30 8.68 -5.64
C ASP A 135 -5.31 9.67 -5.04
N SER A 136 -5.96 9.31 -3.92
CA SER A 136 -6.86 10.21 -3.19
C SER A 136 -6.13 11.38 -2.52
N GLU A 137 -4.90 11.16 -2.05
CA GLU A 137 -4.10 12.24 -1.46
C GLU A 137 -3.54 13.21 -2.49
N VAL A 138 -3.12 12.70 -3.65
CA VAL A 138 -2.70 13.58 -4.75
C VAL A 138 -3.83 14.54 -5.11
N LYS A 139 -5.07 14.04 -5.18
CA LYS A 139 -6.28 14.86 -5.38
C LYS A 139 -6.55 15.83 -4.20
N ALA A 140 -6.25 15.44 -2.97
CA ALA A 140 -6.38 16.31 -1.80
C ALA A 140 -5.36 17.47 -1.83
N VAL A 141 -4.11 17.20 -2.23
CA VAL A 141 -3.08 18.23 -2.39
C VAL A 141 -3.43 19.17 -3.55
N GLU A 142 -3.95 18.65 -4.65
CA GLU A 142 -4.46 19.44 -5.79
C GLU A 142 -5.57 20.40 -5.35
N THR A 143 -6.57 19.90 -4.62
CA THR A 143 -7.71 20.71 -4.15
C THR A 143 -7.33 21.75 -3.09
N GLN A 144 -6.40 21.43 -2.17
CA GLN A 144 -5.88 22.40 -1.21
C GLN A 144 -5.08 23.52 -1.88
N SER A 145 -4.32 23.19 -2.92
CA SER A 145 -3.53 24.18 -3.66
C SER A 145 -4.40 25.05 -4.57
N ALA A 146 -5.48 24.50 -5.12
CA ALA A 146 -6.49 25.25 -5.86
C ALA A 146 -7.29 26.23 -4.98
N LYS A 147 -7.47 25.93 -3.69
CA LYS A 147 -8.11 26.83 -2.72
C LYS A 147 -7.21 27.94 -2.19
N LYS A 148 -5.88 27.81 -2.35
CA LYS A 148 -4.90 28.81 -1.91
C LYS A 148 -4.60 29.88 -2.97
N HIS A 149 -5.11 29.71 -4.18
CA HIS A 149 -5.07 30.66 -5.28
C HIS A 149 -6.44 31.30 -5.45
#